data_AF-A0A154PHX8-F1
#
_entry.id   AF-A0A154PHX8-F1
#
_cell.length_a   1.000
_cell.length_b   1.000
_cell.length_c   1.000
_cell.angle_alpha   90.00
_cell.angle_beta   90.00
_cell.angle_gamma   90.00
#
_symmetry.space_group_name_H-M   'P 1'
#
loop_
_entity.id
_entity.type
_entity.pdbx_description
1 polymer ?
#
loop_
_entity_poly.entity_id
_entity_poly.type
_entity_poly.pdbx_seq_one_letter_code
_entity_poly.pdbx_strand_id
1 'polypeptide(L)'
;MCGAVPAMVRSVSLYSTCSSGNVTVIGRSIKAMGRDGHNAPYQKLTTQSEDFSRKLYIFAEKSQRYICFNKRWKLVGLPKKQKGPMCQFYEIYNGSYLRYRSVIDSSRYLGFNKFGKPMKNPRGRQECFNFIKYNPHADINHHNSLVNADMGGMDPRDPYFGPKKPSPVMRATKNSLLQVDSTREIIHTTHRYRHSNRWKMHQDEKISAPRRRHESRLFVEASKY
;
A
#
# COMPACT_ATOMS: atom_id res chain seq x y z
N MET A 1 -34.09 6.44 15.95
CA MET A 1 -33.65 6.32 14.53
C MET A 1 -32.19 6.73 14.44
N CYS A 2 -31.23 5.81 14.59
CA CYS A 2 -29.83 6.11 14.32
C CYS A 2 -29.66 6.20 12.81
N GLY A 3 -29.63 7.42 12.27
CA GLY A 3 -29.24 7.65 10.90
C GLY A 3 -27.82 7.14 10.71
N ALA A 4 -27.66 6.05 9.96
CA ALA A 4 -26.35 5.62 9.51
C ALA A 4 -25.74 6.80 8.74
N VAL A 5 -24.75 7.47 9.34
CA VAL A 5 -23.94 8.46 8.64
C VAL A 5 -23.47 7.76 7.36
N PRO A 6 -23.78 8.28 6.16
CA PRO A 6 -23.30 7.70 4.92
C PRO A 6 -21.81 7.49 5.10
N ALA A 7 -21.32 6.25 4.98
CA ALA A 7 -19.92 5.91 5.18
C ALA A 7 -19.10 6.97 4.47
N MET A 8 -18.47 7.86 5.26
CA MET A 8 -17.88 9.11 4.78
C MET A 8 -17.13 8.79 3.50
N VAL A 9 -17.52 9.42 2.41
CA VAL A 9 -16.97 9.17 1.08
C VAL A 9 -15.51 9.59 1.11
N ARG A 10 -14.63 8.65 1.47
CA ARG A 10 -13.20 8.88 1.63
C ARG A 10 -12.51 8.61 0.31
N SER A 11 -11.77 9.60 -0.16
CA SER A 11 -10.90 9.44 -1.30
C SER A 11 -9.80 8.43 -0.99
N VAL A 12 -9.50 7.58 -1.95
CA VAL A 12 -8.51 6.51 -1.89
C VAL A 12 -7.69 6.47 -3.17
N SER A 13 -6.59 5.73 -3.13
CA SER A 13 -5.88 5.23 -4.30
C SER A 13 -5.99 3.70 -4.34
N LEU A 14 -6.04 3.16 -5.55
CA LEU A 14 -6.06 1.72 -5.80
C LEU A 14 -4.72 1.31 -6.40
N TYR A 15 -3.92 0.57 -5.63
CA TYR A 15 -2.64 0.02 -6.07
C TYR A 15 -2.85 -1.34 -6.71
N SER A 16 -2.41 -1.52 -7.95
CA SER A 16 -2.40 -2.83 -8.62
C SER A 16 -1.14 -3.59 -8.24
N THR A 17 -1.32 -4.80 -7.70
CA THR A 17 -0.21 -5.65 -7.25
C THR A 17 0.63 -6.17 -8.40
N CYS A 18 0.06 -6.31 -9.59
CA CYS A 18 0.76 -6.87 -10.75
C CYS A 18 1.58 -5.82 -11.51
N SER A 19 1.09 -4.57 -11.61
CA SER A 19 1.84 -3.48 -12.25
C SER A 19 2.70 -2.67 -11.28
N SER A 20 2.60 -2.94 -9.98
CA SER A 20 3.22 -2.17 -8.91
C SER A 20 2.94 -0.66 -8.99
N GLY A 21 1.71 -0.30 -9.39
CA GLY A 21 1.34 1.10 -9.67
C GLY A 21 -0.11 1.41 -9.32
N ASN A 22 -0.42 2.70 -9.21
CA ASN A 22 -1.75 3.18 -8.87
C ASN A 22 -2.62 3.38 -10.10
N VAL A 23 -3.90 3.08 -9.97
CA VAL A 23 -4.89 3.34 -11.01
C VAL A 23 -4.98 4.85 -11.28
N THR A 24 -4.62 5.22 -12.49
CA THR A 24 -4.61 6.60 -13.00
C THR A 24 -5.65 6.73 -14.10
N VAL A 25 -6.56 7.71 -13.97
CA VAL A 25 -7.62 7.98 -14.96
C VAL A 25 -7.42 9.36 -15.57
N ILE A 26 -6.93 9.41 -16.81
CA ILE A 26 -6.71 10.65 -17.57
C ILE A 26 -7.61 10.63 -18.81
N GLY A 27 -8.57 11.56 -18.85
CA GLY A 27 -9.62 11.55 -19.88
C GLY A 27 -10.32 10.20 -19.93
N ARG A 28 -10.42 9.60 -21.12
CA ARG A 28 -11.02 8.27 -21.30
C ARG A 28 -10.06 7.12 -20.96
N SER A 29 -8.77 7.38 -20.82
CA SER A 29 -7.74 6.34 -20.62
C SER A 29 -7.59 5.98 -19.16
N ILE A 30 -7.42 4.68 -18.90
CA ILE A 30 -7.17 4.13 -17.57
C ILE A 30 -5.91 3.26 -17.65
N LYS A 31 -4.96 3.50 -16.76
CA LYS A 31 -3.71 2.73 -16.61
C LYS A 31 -3.40 2.54 -15.13
N ALA A 32 -2.48 1.64 -14.79
CA ALA A 32 -1.93 1.54 -13.45
C ALA A 32 -0.42 1.83 -13.49
N MET A 33 0.03 2.92 -12.87
CA MET A 33 1.43 3.38 -13.00
C MET A 33 1.94 4.01 -11.70
N GLY A 34 3.26 4.08 -11.55
CA GLY A 34 3.90 4.72 -10.40
C GLY A 34 3.41 6.15 -10.19
N ARG A 35 3.36 6.60 -8.93
CA ARG A 35 2.93 7.95 -8.60
C ARG A 35 4.06 8.95 -8.85
N ASP A 36 3.75 10.03 -9.55
CA ASP A 36 4.63 11.18 -9.77
C ASP A 36 3.83 12.49 -9.58
N GLY A 37 4.50 13.65 -9.65
CA GLY A 37 3.84 14.95 -9.44
C GLY A 37 2.76 15.28 -10.49
N HIS A 38 2.88 14.76 -11.71
CA HIS A 38 1.94 15.03 -12.80
C HIS A 38 0.68 14.15 -12.69
N ASN A 39 0.85 12.88 -12.37
CA ASN A 39 -0.22 11.89 -12.37
C ASN A 39 -0.90 11.72 -11.00
N ALA A 40 -0.28 12.18 -9.92
CA ALA A 40 -0.77 12.07 -8.56
C ALA A 40 -2.23 12.53 -8.38
N PRO A 41 -2.69 13.66 -8.97
CA PRO A 41 -4.08 14.09 -8.86
C PRO A 41 -5.07 13.14 -9.56
N TYR A 42 -4.63 12.46 -10.62
CA TYR A 42 -5.46 11.54 -11.42
C TYR A 42 -5.57 10.13 -10.80
N GLN A 43 -4.93 9.91 -9.67
CA GLN A 43 -4.96 8.65 -8.89
C GLN A 43 -5.88 8.74 -7.66
N LYS A 44 -6.56 9.88 -7.48
CA LYS A 44 -7.52 10.10 -6.41
C LYS A 44 -8.90 9.57 -6.85
N LEU A 45 -9.32 8.48 -6.23
CA LEU A 45 -10.53 7.74 -6.54
C LEU A 45 -11.48 7.75 -5.34
N THR A 46 -12.77 7.63 -5.61
CA THR A 46 -13.81 7.60 -4.60
C THR A 46 -14.80 6.49 -4.95
N THR A 47 -15.21 5.69 -3.97
CA THR A 47 -16.25 4.66 -4.14
C THR A 47 -17.62 5.25 -3.79
N GLN A 48 -18.59 5.11 -4.68
CA GLN A 48 -19.96 5.62 -4.50
C GLN A 48 -20.95 4.47 -4.62
N SER A 49 -21.85 4.33 -3.66
CA SER A 49 -22.97 3.39 -3.71
C SER A 49 -24.27 4.18 -3.80
N GLU A 50 -25.22 3.72 -4.63
CA GLU A 50 -26.54 4.35 -4.75
C GLU A 50 -27.58 3.74 -3.79
N ASP A 51 -27.32 2.51 -3.34
CA ASP A 51 -28.20 1.73 -2.49
C ASP A 51 -27.39 0.77 -1.61
N PHE A 52 -28.09 -0.10 -0.87
CA PHE A 52 -27.51 -1.12 -0.02
C PHE A 52 -27.19 -2.44 -0.76
N SER A 53 -27.25 -2.47 -2.09
CA SER A 53 -27.03 -3.70 -2.88
C SER A 53 -25.55 -4.13 -2.95
N ARG A 54 -24.66 -3.41 -2.24
CA ARG A 54 -23.19 -3.56 -2.26
C ARG A 54 -22.56 -3.31 -3.63
N LYS A 55 -23.34 -2.85 -4.61
CA LYS A 55 -22.84 -2.35 -5.88
C LYS A 55 -22.22 -0.98 -5.65
N LEU A 56 -21.06 -0.76 -6.24
CA LEU A 56 -20.40 0.53 -6.18
C LEU A 56 -19.92 0.99 -7.55
N TYR A 57 -19.77 2.29 -7.66
CA TYR A 57 -19.07 2.98 -8.73
C TYR A 57 -17.70 3.42 -8.22
N ILE A 58 -16.69 3.39 -9.10
CA ILE A 58 -15.38 3.95 -8.80
C ILE A 58 -15.22 5.23 -9.61
N PHE A 59 -15.19 6.36 -8.91
CA PHE A 59 -15.15 7.70 -9.49
C PHE A 59 -13.76 8.31 -9.35
N ALA A 60 -13.16 8.72 -10.46
CA ALA A 60 -11.91 9.47 -10.47
C ALA A 60 -12.19 10.96 -10.34
N GLU A 61 -11.73 11.55 -9.24
CA GLU A 61 -12.10 12.92 -8.86
C GLU A 61 -11.55 13.96 -9.82
N LYS A 62 -10.26 13.90 -10.15
CA LYS A 62 -9.63 14.91 -11.01
C LYS A 62 -10.18 14.90 -12.43
N SER A 63 -10.43 13.73 -12.99
CA SER A 63 -10.95 13.60 -14.37
C SER A 63 -12.47 13.59 -14.44
N GLN A 64 -13.17 13.63 -13.31
CA GLN A 64 -14.64 13.63 -13.19
C GLN A 64 -15.29 12.48 -13.98
N ARG A 65 -14.72 11.28 -13.85
CA ARG A 65 -15.10 10.11 -14.66
C ARG A 65 -15.21 8.85 -13.81
N TYR A 66 -16.18 8.02 -14.17
CA TYR A 66 -16.35 6.69 -13.65
C TYR A 66 -15.47 5.70 -14.41
N ILE A 67 -14.85 4.78 -13.68
CA ILE A 67 -14.20 3.60 -14.28
C ILE A 67 -15.31 2.67 -14.75
N CYS A 68 -15.28 2.30 -16.03
CA CYS A 68 -16.28 1.43 -16.62
C CYS A 68 -15.65 0.44 -17.59
N PHE A 69 -16.32 -0.68 -17.81
CA PHE A 69 -16.14 -1.45 -19.03
C PHE A 69 -16.95 -0.82 -20.18
N ASN A 70 -16.43 -0.84 -21.40
CA ASN A 70 -17.25 -0.60 -22.58
C ASN A 70 -17.88 -1.92 -23.08
N LYS A 71 -18.72 -1.86 -24.13
CA LYS A 71 -19.35 -3.05 -24.75
C LYS A 71 -18.33 -4.11 -25.25
N ARG A 72 -17.07 -3.71 -25.49
CA ARG A 72 -15.96 -4.60 -25.89
C ARG A 72 -15.08 -5.00 -24.71
N TRP A 73 -15.56 -4.82 -23.47
CA TRP A 73 -14.86 -5.15 -22.23
C TRP A 73 -13.49 -4.48 -22.05
N LYS A 74 -13.29 -3.32 -22.67
CA LYS A 74 -12.13 -2.46 -22.42
C LYS A 74 -12.45 -1.48 -21.28
N LEU A 75 -11.49 -1.28 -20.37
CA LEU A 75 -11.59 -0.23 -19.36
C LEU A 75 -11.51 1.16 -19.97
N VAL A 76 -12.47 2.01 -19.60
CA VAL A 76 -12.62 3.38 -20.08
C VAL A 76 -13.15 4.28 -18.97
N GLY A 77 -12.73 5.55 -18.98
CA GLY A 77 -13.27 6.59 -18.12
C GLY A 77 -14.49 7.27 -18.76
N LEU A 78 -15.69 7.10 -18.19
CA LEU A 78 -16.93 7.71 -18.69
C LEU A 78 -17.42 8.86 -17.80
N PRO A 79 -17.93 9.97 -18.37
CA PRO A 79 -18.51 11.05 -17.59
C PRO A 79 -19.83 10.60 -16.95
N LYS A 80 -20.29 11.33 -15.91
CA LYS A 80 -21.53 11.02 -15.17
C LYS A 80 -22.76 10.79 -16.06
N LYS A 81 -22.93 11.58 -17.12
CA LYS A 81 -24.05 11.46 -18.08
C LYS A 81 -24.07 10.13 -18.85
N GLN A 82 -22.94 9.43 -18.92
CA GLN A 82 -22.79 8.15 -19.62
C GLN A 82 -22.59 6.96 -18.66
N LYS A 83 -22.71 7.18 -17.35
CA LYS A 83 -22.57 6.10 -16.38
C LYS A 83 -23.75 5.13 -16.51
N GLY A 84 -23.50 3.85 -16.26
CA GLY A 84 -24.52 2.82 -16.33
C GLY A 84 -24.06 1.53 -15.66
N PRO A 85 -24.76 0.40 -15.90
CA PRO A 85 -24.45 -0.88 -15.25
C PRO A 85 -23.01 -1.39 -15.49
N MET A 86 -22.43 -1.06 -16.65
CA MET A 86 -21.03 -1.41 -16.99
C MET A 86 -19.97 -0.65 -16.16
N CYS A 87 -20.39 0.34 -15.38
CA CYS A 87 -19.57 1.10 -14.44
C CYS A 87 -19.73 0.63 -12.98
N GLN A 88 -20.56 -0.39 -12.75
CA GLN A 88 -20.84 -0.92 -11.42
C GLN A 88 -20.00 -2.17 -11.15
N PHE A 89 -19.49 -2.26 -9.92
CA PHE A 89 -18.67 -3.36 -9.45
C PHE A 89 -19.09 -3.83 -8.07
N TYR A 90 -18.77 -5.08 -7.77
CA TYR A 90 -18.69 -5.60 -6.41
C TYR A 90 -17.24 -5.55 -5.95
N GLU A 91 -16.98 -4.95 -4.80
CA GLU A 91 -15.70 -5.06 -4.09
C GLU A 91 -15.70 -6.38 -3.33
N ILE A 92 -14.80 -7.29 -3.68
CA ILE A 92 -14.68 -8.62 -3.07
C ILE A 92 -13.26 -8.85 -2.58
N TYR A 93 -13.12 -9.64 -1.52
CA TYR A 93 -11.82 -10.07 -1.02
C TYR A 93 -11.34 -11.33 -1.74
N ASN A 94 -10.04 -11.37 -2.02
CA ASN A 94 -9.31 -12.54 -2.49
C ASN A 94 -8.06 -12.69 -1.62
N GLY A 95 -8.20 -13.41 -0.52
CA GLY A 95 -7.21 -13.40 0.57
C GLY A 95 -7.10 -11.99 1.16
N SER A 96 -5.88 -11.47 1.25
CA SER A 96 -5.58 -10.13 1.76
C SER A 96 -5.78 -9.00 0.73
N TYR A 97 -6.17 -9.33 -0.50
CA TYR A 97 -6.32 -8.36 -1.59
C TYR A 97 -7.78 -8.10 -1.94
N LEU A 98 -8.02 -6.94 -2.55
CA LEU A 98 -9.32 -6.58 -3.12
C LEU A 98 -9.37 -6.94 -4.61
N ARG A 99 -10.54 -7.35 -5.09
CA ARG A 99 -10.89 -7.43 -6.51
C ARG A 99 -12.18 -6.69 -6.75
N TYR A 100 -12.32 -6.12 -7.94
CA TYR A 100 -13.54 -5.44 -8.36
C TYR A 100 -14.19 -6.22 -9.50
N ARG A 101 -15.22 -6.99 -9.18
CA ARG A 101 -15.96 -7.82 -10.13
C ARG A 101 -17.05 -7.01 -10.82
N SER A 102 -17.23 -7.15 -12.13
CA SER A 102 -18.34 -6.49 -12.82
C SER A 102 -19.69 -7.01 -12.32
N VAL A 103 -20.67 -6.11 -12.23
CA VAL A 103 -22.07 -6.50 -11.92
C VAL A 103 -22.73 -7.21 -13.12
N ILE A 104 -22.29 -6.93 -14.35
CA ILE A 104 -22.89 -7.47 -15.58
C ILE A 104 -22.38 -8.87 -15.92
N ASP A 105 -21.11 -9.16 -15.67
CA ASP A 105 -20.48 -10.43 -15.99
C ASP A 105 -19.54 -10.82 -14.86
N SER A 106 -19.88 -11.91 -14.17
CA SER A 106 -19.16 -12.39 -13.00
C SER A 106 -17.74 -12.88 -13.31
N SER A 107 -17.43 -13.18 -14.58
CA SER A 107 -16.08 -13.57 -15.02
C SER A 107 -15.14 -12.37 -15.19
N ARG A 108 -15.67 -11.14 -15.19
CA ARG A 108 -14.91 -9.92 -15.50
C ARG A 108 -14.50 -9.19 -14.25
N TYR A 109 -13.21 -8.87 -14.16
CA TYR A 109 -12.63 -8.12 -13.06
C TYR A 109 -11.83 -6.93 -13.58
N LEU A 110 -11.81 -5.83 -12.81
CA LEU A 110 -10.79 -4.80 -13.01
C LEU A 110 -9.41 -5.45 -12.84
N GLY A 111 -8.47 -5.06 -13.69
CA GLY A 111 -7.12 -5.60 -13.63
C GLY A 111 -6.18 -4.91 -14.59
N PHE A 112 -4.90 -4.97 -14.26
CA PHE A 112 -3.82 -4.39 -15.06
C PHE A 112 -2.68 -5.39 -15.15
N ASN A 113 -2.08 -5.51 -16.33
CA ASN A 113 -0.89 -6.34 -16.49
C ASN A 113 0.34 -5.68 -15.87
N LYS A 114 1.48 -6.39 -15.90
CA LYS A 114 2.77 -5.89 -15.37
C LYS A 114 3.25 -4.54 -15.92
N PHE A 115 2.73 -4.12 -17.08
CA PHE A 115 3.06 -2.85 -17.71
C PHE A 115 2.02 -1.75 -17.44
N GLY A 116 1.06 -2.00 -16.55
CA GLY A 116 0.02 -1.03 -16.22
C GLY A 116 -1.09 -0.90 -17.25
N LYS A 117 -1.15 -1.79 -18.24
CA LYS A 117 -2.21 -1.77 -19.27
C LYS A 117 -3.42 -2.57 -18.79
N PRO A 118 -4.66 -2.10 -19.04
CA PRO A 118 -5.88 -2.83 -18.69
C PRO A 118 -5.90 -4.27 -19.21
N MET A 119 -6.28 -5.20 -18.34
CA MET A 119 -6.51 -6.59 -18.68
C MET A 119 -7.78 -6.73 -19.53
N LYS A 120 -7.71 -7.53 -20.61
CA LYS A 120 -8.87 -7.88 -21.45
C LYS A 120 -9.31 -9.33 -21.28
N ASN A 121 -8.35 -10.23 -21.04
CA ASN A 121 -8.59 -11.65 -20.87
C ASN A 121 -8.95 -11.94 -19.40
N PRO A 122 -10.17 -12.37 -19.08
CA PRO A 122 -10.58 -12.72 -17.72
C PRO A 122 -9.83 -13.94 -17.16
N ARG A 123 -9.34 -14.82 -18.03
CA ARG A 123 -8.51 -15.98 -17.66
C ARG A 123 -7.01 -15.68 -17.64
N GLY A 124 -6.64 -14.40 -17.57
CA GLY A 124 -5.26 -13.98 -17.41
C GLY A 124 -4.69 -14.38 -16.04
N ARG A 125 -3.45 -13.94 -15.80
CA ARG A 125 -2.78 -14.06 -14.50
C ARG A 125 -3.65 -13.49 -13.38
N GLN A 126 -4.00 -14.35 -12.42
CA GLN A 126 -5.04 -14.05 -11.42
C GLN A 126 -4.61 -12.94 -10.46
N GLU A 127 -3.32 -12.85 -10.17
CA GLU A 127 -2.70 -11.78 -9.38
C GLU A 127 -2.85 -10.39 -10.03
N CYS A 128 -3.09 -10.32 -11.34
CA CYS A 128 -3.24 -9.06 -12.07
C CYS A 128 -4.63 -8.41 -11.92
N PHE A 129 -5.54 -9.07 -11.20
CA PHE A 129 -6.83 -8.52 -10.80
C PHE A 129 -6.87 -8.08 -9.33
N ASN A 130 -5.77 -8.26 -8.59
CA ASN A 130 -5.67 -7.90 -7.18
C ASN A 130 -5.27 -6.43 -7.00
N PHE A 131 -5.86 -5.82 -5.97
CA PHE A 131 -5.61 -4.44 -5.58
C PHE A 131 -5.43 -4.29 -4.08
N ILE A 132 -4.74 -3.22 -3.71
CA ILE A 132 -4.70 -2.69 -2.35
C ILE A 132 -5.35 -1.30 -2.38
N LYS A 133 -6.29 -1.05 -1.47
CA LYS A 133 -6.96 0.25 -1.30
C LYS A 133 -6.34 0.96 -0.11
N TYR A 134 -5.88 2.18 -0.31
CA TYR A 134 -5.28 2.99 0.74
C TYR A 134 -5.58 4.46 0.51
N ASN A 135 -5.49 5.29 1.54
CA ASN A 135 -5.63 6.74 1.39
C ASN A 135 -4.22 7.38 1.40
N PRO A 136 -3.74 7.96 0.27
CA PRO A 136 -2.42 8.58 0.22
C PRO A 136 -2.31 9.85 1.08
N HIS A 137 -3.43 10.38 1.57
CA HIS A 137 -3.51 11.56 2.43
C HIS A 137 -3.93 11.21 3.87
N ALA A 138 -3.96 9.92 4.23
CA ALA A 138 -4.18 9.54 5.62
C ALA A 138 -2.93 9.89 6.44
N ASP A 139 -3.03 10.95 7.24
CA ASP A 139 -2.08 11.25 8.29
C ASP A 139 -2.69 10.84 9.64
N ILE A 140 -2.10 9.80 10.23
CA ILE A 140 -2.53 9.24 11.51
C ILE A 140 -2.35 10.28 12.63
N ASN A 141 -1.28 11.07 12.59
CA ASN A 141 -1.02 12.06 13.63
C ASN A 141 -2.03 13.19 13.57
N HIS A 142 -2.35 13.65 12.35
CA HIS A 142 -3.40 14.64 12.14
C HIS A 142 -4.78 14.10 12.58
N HIS A 143 -5.10 12.85 12.24
CA HIS A 143 -6.35 12.22 12.69
C HIS A 143 -6.43 12.14 14.22
N ASN A 144 -5.38 11.68 14.87
CA ASN A 144 -5.32 11.59 16.34
C ASN A 144 -5.45 12.96 17.00
N SER A 145 -4.82 14.00 16.44
CA SER A 145 -4.94 15.37 16.93
C SER A 145 -6.40 15.86 16.93
N LEU A 146 -7.13 15.62 15.83
CA LEU A 146 -8.55 16.00 15.74
C LEU A 146 -9.44 15.23 16.72
N VAL A 147 -9.25 13.91 16.84
CA VAL A 147 -10.04 13.09 17.77
C VAL A 147 -9.78 13.48 19.23
N ASN A 148 -8.53 13.80 19.57
CA ASN A 148 -8.17 14.27 20.91
C ASN A 148 -8.70 15.68 21.20
N ALA A 149 -8.80 16.54 20.19
CA ALA A 149 -9.36 17.89 20.32
C ALA A 149 -10.88 17.85 20.58
N ASP A 150 -11.63 16.98 19.90
CA ASP A 150 -13.08 16.82 20.10
C ASP A 150 -13.45 16.18 21.46
N MET A 151 -12.53 15.44 22.10
CA MET A 151 -12.76 14.79 23.40
C MET A 151 -12.59 15.71 24.62
N GLY A 152 -12.40 17.02 24.41
CA GLY A 152 -12.12 17.96 25.49
C GLY A 152 -10.68 17.81 25.96
N GLY A 153 -9.85 18.80 25.62
CA GLY A 153 -8.40 18.77 25.80
C GLY A 153 -7.94 18.30 27.17
N MET A 154 -7.10 17.28 27.17
CA MET A 154 -5.95 17.28 28.05
C MET A 154 -4.78 17.73 27.19
N ASP A 155 -4.25 18.91 27.49
CA ASP A 155 -3.01 19.40 26.89
C ASP A 155 -1.95 18.28 26.94
N PRO A 156 -1.06 18.20 25.93
CA PRO A 156 0.12 17.36 26.03
C PRO A 156 0.79 17.69 27.35
N ARG A 157 0.90 16.71 28.26
CA ARG A 157 1.62 16.92 29.51
C ARG A 157 3.03 17.36 29.14
N ASP A 158 3.35 18.61 29.46
CA ASP A 158 4.73 19.08 29.45
C ASP A 158 5.60 18.04 30.17
N PRO A 159 6.83 17.78 29.70
CA PRO A 159 7.77 16.97 30.46
C PRO A 159 7.89 17.62 31.84
N TYR A 160 7.41 16.93 32.88
CA TYR A 160 7.50 17.40 34.26
C TYR A 160 8.97 17.65 34.59
N PHE A 161 9.41 18.90 34.49
CA PHE A 161 10.59 19.39 35.18
C PHE A 161 10.20 19.55 36.65
N GLY A 162 10.19 18.44 37.37
CA GLY A 162 10.04 18.45 38.81
C GLY A 162 11.15 19.31 39.44
N PRO A 163 10.85 20.10 40.48
CA PRO A 163 11.85 20.93 41.14
C PRO A 163 12.94 20.02 41.75
N LYS A 164 14.19 20.25 41.34
CA LYS A 164 15.36 19.67 42.02
C LYS A 164 15.34 20.12 43.48
N LYS A 165 15.15 19.19 44.42
CA LYS A 165 15.40 19.44 45.83
C LYS A 165 16.88 19.82 46.00
N PRO A 166 17.21 20.88 46.77
CA PRO A 166 18.59 21.26 47.00
C PRO A 166 19.27 20.20 47.87
N SER A 167 20.44 19.74 47.42
CA SER A 167 21.34 18.89 48.19
C SER A 167 21.89 19.65 49.41
N PRO A 168 21.95 19.05 50.61
CA PRO A 168 22.55 19.70 51.77
C PRO A 168 24.07 19.85 51.58
N VAL A 169 24.53 21.07 51.80
CA VAL A 169 25.94 21.45 51.88
C VAL A 169 26.57 20.73 53.08
N MET A 170 27.60 19.92 52.84
CA MET A 170 28.54 19.54 53.89
C MET A 170 29.89 20.19 53.63
N ARG A 171 30.37 20.77 54.73
CA ARG A 171 31.52 21.65 54.92
C ARG A 171 32.83 21.02 54.44
N ALA A 172 33.65 21.84 53.80
CA ALA A 172 35.06 21.54 53.60
C ALA A 172 35.79 21.52 54.95
N THR A 173 36.68 20.55 55.15
CA THR A 173 37.81 20.68 56.07
C THR A 173 39.04 20.06 55.43
N LYS A 174 40.13 20.81 55.59
CA LYS A 174 41.43 20.71 54.91
C LYS A 174 42.33 19.66 55.58
N ASN A 175 43.02 18.86 54.76
CA ASN A 175 44.50 18.70 54.70
C ASN A 175 45.04 17.26 54.65
N SER A 176 46.05 17.15 53.78
CA SER A 176 47.22 16.24 53.79
C SER A 176 47.19 14.97 52.92
N LEU A 177 47.88 15.10 51.78
CA LEU A 177 48.91 14.19 51.23
C LEU A 177 48.86 12.71 51.61
N LEU A 178 48.71 11.83 50.61
CA LEU A 178 49.80 11.00 50.05
C LEU A 178 49.30 10.21 48.83
N GLN A 179 50.14 10.12 47.80
CA GLN A 179 50.01 9.22 46.65
C GLN A 179 50.15 7.76 47.10
N VAL A 180 49.49 6.83 46.40
CA VAL A 180 50.08 5.62 45.79
C VAL A 180 48.97 4.82 45.06
N ASP A 181 49.35 4.32 43.89
CA ASP A 181 48.64 3.51 42.91
C ASP A 181 47.80 2.35 43.45
N SER A 182 46.61 2.15 42.87
CA SER A 182 46.09 0.80 42.56
C SER A 182 44.90 0.83 41.60
N THR A 183 45.16 0.41 40.36
CA THR A 183 44.29 -0.37 39.45
C THR A 183 42.79 -0.49 39.76
N ARG A 184 41.95 0.18 38.95
CA ARG A 184 40.64 -0.33 38.49
C ARG A 184 40.04 0.57 37.39
N GLU A 185 40.23 0.22 36.12
CA GLU A 185 39.39 0.76 35.05
C GLU A 185 37.98 0.16 35.15
N ILE A 186 37.02 0.97 35.61
CA ILE A 186 35.60 0.63 35.60
C ILE A 186 35.04 1.08 34.24
N ILE A 187 34.73 0.07 33.43
CA ILE A 187 34.10 0.18 32.13
C ILE A 187 32.75 0.92 32.26
N HIS A 188 32.62 2.06 31.58
CA HIS A 188 31.35 2.73 31.34
C HIS A 188 30.45 1.84 30.46
N THR A 189 29.51 1.12 31.07
CA THR A 189 28.44 0.43 30.34
C THR A 189 27.43 1.44 29.82
N THR A 190 27.62 1.88 28.57
CA THR A 190 26.57 2.56 27.80
C THR A 190 25.64 1.50 27.22
N HIS A 191 24.42 1.40 27.74
CA HIS A 191 23.36 0.55 27.17
C HIS A 191 22.92 1.13 25.82
N ARG A 192 23.61 0.74 24.73
CA ARG A 192 23.13 0.92 23.36
C ARG A 192 22.10 -0.17 23.04
N TYR A 193 20.83 0.19 22.97
CA TYR A 193 19.81 -0.63 22.32
C TYR A 193 20.14 -0.73 20.83
N ARG A 194 20.75 -1.85 20.44
CA ARG A 194 21.13 -2.16 19.06
C ARG A 194 20.09 -3.14 18.50
N HIS A 195 19.12 -2.64 17.74
CA HIS A 195 18.24 -3.52 16.95
C HIS A 195 19.06 -4.15 15.82
N SER A 196 19.40 -5.43 15.98
CA SER A 196 20.03 -6.23 14.93
C SER A 196 18.97 -6.75 13.96
N ASN A 197 18.90 -6.19 12.76
CA ASN A 197 18.23 -6.83 11.64
C ASN A 197 19.17 -7.87 11.03
N ARG A 198 19.14 -9.08 11.58
CA ARG A 198 19.88 -10.23 11.07
C ARG A 198 19.03 -11.00 10.05
N TRP A 199 19.03 -10.54 8.80
CA TRP A 199 18.59 -11.37 7.68
C TRP A 199 19.66 -12.45 7.45
N LYS A 200 19.34 -13.69 7.82
CA LYS A 200 20.15 -14.85 7.43
C LYS A 200 20.05 -15.02 5.92
N MET A 201 21.14 -14.74 5.20
CA MET A 201 21.39 -15.29 3.88
C MET A 201 21.76 -16.77 4.08
N HIS A 202 20.89 -17.68 3.65
CA HIS A 202 21.34 -19.03 3.35
C HIS A 202 22.10 -18.96 2.02
N GLN A 203 23.37 -19.34 2.08
CA GLN A 203 24.17 -19.71 0.92
C GLN A 203 23.52 -20.90 0.24
N ASP A 204 23.46 -20.88 -1.09
CA ASP A 204 23.71 -22.08 -1.88
C ASP A 204 24.42 -21.69 -3.19
N GLU A 205 25.63 -22.24 -3.27
CA GLU A 205 26.44 -22.64 -4.40
C GLU A 205 26.32 -21.95 -5.77
N LYS A 206 27.46 -21.38 -6.17
CA LYS A 206 27.88 -21.24 -7.56
C LYS A 206 28.06 -22.64 -8.17
N ILE A 207 27.28 -23.00 -9.20
CA ILE A 207 27.79 -23.84 -10.30
C ILE A 207 27.32 -23.25 -11.64
N SER A 208 28.32 -23.08 -12.49
CA SER A 208 28.40 -22.59 -13.86
C SER A 208 27.45 -23.22 -14.88
N ALA A 209 26.97 -22.42 -15.84
CA ALA A 209 26.41 -22.85 -17.13
C ALA A 209 27.52 -22.82 -18.23
N PRO A 210 27.23 -23.19 -19.50
CA PRO A 210 27.01 -24.55 -20.02
C PRO A 210 27.94 -24.86 -21.21
N ARG A 211 28.18 -26.14 -21.59
CA ARG A 211 28.67 -26.46 -22.96
C ARG A 211 28.64 -27.95 -23.37
N ARG A 212 28.20 -28.14 -24.63
CA ARG A 212 28.40 -29.25 -25.61
C ARG A 212 27.54 -30.51 -25.41
N ARG A 213 26.66 -30.95 -26.32
CA ARG A 213 26.65 -31.21 -27.80
C ARG A 213 27.15 -32.63 -28.14
N HIS A 214 26.19 -33.49 -28.47
CA HIS A 214 26.15 -34.63 -29.43
C HIS A 214 24.85 -35.39 -29.12
N GLU A 215 24.07 -36.00 -30.00
CA GLU A 215 23.96 -36.05 -31.46
C GLU A 215 22.66 -36.84 -31.76
N SER A 216 22.10 -36.61 -32.95
CA SER A 216 21.37 -37.56 -33.79
C SER A 216 20.45 -38.64 -33.18
N ARG A 217 19.15 -38.52 -33.49
CA ARG A 217 18.45 -39.50 -34.35
C ARG A 217 17.20 -38.92 -35.00
N LEU A 218 17.34 -38.67 -36.29
CA LEU A 218 16.28 -38.68 -37.30
C LEU A 218 15.76 -40.11 -37.47
N PHE A 219 14.43 -40.28 -37.60
CA PHE A 219 13.72 -41.21 -38.49
C PHE A 219 12.26 -40.73 -38.50
N VAL A 220 11.87 -39.94 -39.52
CA VAL A 220 11.25 -40.35 -40.80
C VAL A 220 9.81 -40.84 -40.63
N GLU A 221 8.96 -40.01 -41.23
CA GLU A 221 7.57 -40.11 -41.63
C GLU A 221 7.19 -41.43 -42.35
N ALA A 222 5.97 -41.91 -42.13
CA ALA A 222 5.24 -42.70 -43.12
C ALA A 222 3.72 -42.55 -42.95
N SER A 223 3.08 -42.23 -44.06
CA SER A 223 1.66 -42.00 -44.27
C SER A 223 0.81 -43.29 -44.42
N LYS A 224 -0.53 -43.10 -44.40
CA LYS A 224 -1.61 -44.00 -44.88
C LYS A 224 -1.87 -45.22 -43.97
N TYR A 225 -3.09 -45.62 -43.61
CA TYR A 225 -4.44 -45.51 -44.19
C TYR A 225 -5.48 -45.10 -43.14
#